data_AF-A0A164Z2C5-F1
#
_entry.id   AF-A0A164Z2C5-F1
#
_cell.length_a   1.000
_cell.length_b   1.000
_cell.length_c   1.000
_cell.angle_alpha   90.00
_cell.angle_beta   90.00
_cell.angle_gamma   90.00
#
_symmetry.space_group_name_H-M   'P 1'
#
loop_
_entity.id
_entity.type
_entity.pdbx_description
1 polymer ?
#
loop_
_entity_poly.entity_id
_entity_poly.type
_entity_poly.pdbx_seq_one_letter_code
_entity_poly.pdbx_strand_id
1 'polypeptide(L)'
;MAHSLAAKCTPLKQSYDSCFNTWFETYLKPLPSTATQSEREEWTKGKTKEYEEKCGKVWEAYRDCVSKAVKDKGLEQMLDEARGENPLVDVGSVDEER
;
A
#
# COMPACT_ATOMS: atom_id res chain seq x y z
N MET A 1 -16.08 5.29 -5.72
CA MET A 1 -14.80 5.48 -5.01
C MET A 1 -15.04 5.40 -3.52
N ALA A 2 -14.15 4.77 -2.75
CA ALA A 2 -14.31 4.65 -1.31
C ALA A 2 -14.01 6.00 -0.59
N HIS A 3 -14.73 6.26 0.49
CA HIS A 3 -14.44 7.39 1.38
C HIS A 3 -13.29 7.07 2.34
N SER A 4 -12.56 8.09 2.79
CA SER A 4 -11.53 7.91 3.82
C SER A 4 -12.15 7.91 5.23
N LEU A 5 -11.40 7.45 6.23
CA LEU A 5 -11.78 7.46 7.65
C LEU A 5 -12.20 8.85 8.15
N ALA A 6 -11.55 9.91 7.62
CA ALA A 6 -11.93 11.29 7.83
C ALA A 6 -12.35 11.93 6.49
N ALA A 7 -13.49 12.63 6.50
CA ALA A 7 -14.03 13.29 5.31
C ALA A 7 -13.01 14.22 4.63
N LYS A 8 -12.24 14.97 5.43
CA LYS A 8 -11.15 15.86 4.96
C LYS A 8 -10.06 15.16 4.14
N CYS A 9 -9.85 13.86 4.35
CA CYS A 9 -8.83 13.08 3.64
C CYS A 9 -9.37 12.41 2.37
N THR A 10 -10.69 12.48 2.10
CA THR A 10 -11.30 11.80 0.95
C THR A 10 -10.79 12.31 -0.41
N PRO A 11 -10.62 13.63 -0.65
CA PRO A 11 -10.08 14.11 -1.92
C PRO A 11 -8.63 13.63 -2.16
N LEU A 12 -7.80 13.64 -1.11
CA LEU A 12 -6.43 13.12 -1.17
C LEU A 12 -6.40 11.62 -1.46
N LYS A 13 -7.29 10.85 -0.81
CA LYS A 13 -7.46 9.41 -1.09
C LYS A 13 -7.82 9.15 -2.54
N GLN A 14 -8.81 9.86 -3.07
CA GLN A 14 -9.27 9.66 -4.45
C GLN A 14 -8.17 9.98 -5.47
N SER A 15 -7.41 11.06 -5.23
CA SER A 15 -6.25 11.42 -6.06
C SER A 15 -5.15 10.36 -5.99
N TYR A 16 -4.84 9.85 -4.80
CA TYR A 16 -3.85 8.79 -4.61
C TYR A 16 -4.29 7.49 -5.28
N ASP A 17 -5.50 7.02 -4.99
CA ASP A 17 -6.05 5.77 -5.52
C ASP A 17 -6.05 5.79 -7.07
N SER A 18 -6.40 6.92 -7.69
CA SER A 18 -6.36 7.07 -9.15
C SER A 18 -4.94 6.95 -9.72
N CYS A 19 -3.96 7.58 -9.07
CA CYS A 19 -2.55 7.50 -9.46
C CYS A 19 -2.02 6.06 -9.30
N PHE A 20 -2.25 5.49 -8.11
CA PHE A 20 -1.82 4.14 -7.77
C PHE A 20 -2.42 3.11 -8.72
N ASN A 21 -3.72 3.12 -8.98
CA ASN A 21 -4.36 2.14 -9.86
C ASN A 21 -3.75 2.17 -11.28
N THR A 22 -3.50 3.37 -11.81
CA THR A 22 -2.86 3.53 -13.12
C THR A 22 -1.44 2.95 -13.14
N TRP A 23 -0.64 3.23 -12.11
CA TRP A 23 0.70 2.65 -11.97
C TRP A 23 0.63 1.13 -11.78
N PHE A 24 -0.27 0.65 -10.92
CA PHE A 24 -0.41 -0.74 -10.53
C PHE A 24 -0.82 -1.64 -11.69
N GLU A 25 -1.72 -1.18 -12.55
CA GLU A 25 -2.06 -1.89 -13.80
C GLU A 25 -0.84 -2.12 -14.69
N THR A 26 0.10 -1.17 -14.75
CA THR A 26 1.35 -1.36 -15.49
C THR A 26 2.35 -2.25 -14.76
N TYR A 27 2.34 -2.23 -13.43
CA TYR A 27 3.16 -3.09 -12.59
C TYR A 27 2.75 -4.56 -12.72
N LEU A 28 1.45 -4.85 -12.80
CA LEU A 28 0.96 -6.23 -12.90
C LEU A 28 1.19 -6.89 -14.26
N LYS A 29 1.67 -6.15 -15.28
CA LYS A 29 1.94 -6.76 -16.59
C LYS A 29 3.08 -7.78 -16.46
N PRO A 30 2.87 -9.04 -16.89
CA PRO A 30 3.84 -10.09 -16.67
C PRO A 30 5.13 -9.80 -17.44
N LEU A 31 6.26 -9.92 -16.73
CA LEU A 31 7.54 -10.06 -17.38
C LEU A 31 7.60 -11.42 -18.10
N PRO A 32 8.34 -11.53 -19.21
CA PRO A 32 8.52 -12.81 -19.88
C PRO A 32 9.09 -13.84 -18.89
N SER A 33 8.60 -15.08 -18.95
CA SER A 33 9.08 -16.17 -18.07
C SER A 33 10.56 -16.46 -18.23
N THR A 34 11.16 -16.05 -19.35
CA THR A 34 12.58 -16.13 -19.66
C THR A 34 13.42 -15.01 -19.03
N ALA A 35 12.79 -14.01 -18.40
CA ALA A 35 13.52 -12.93 -17.75
C ALA A 35 14.47 -13.50 -16.69
N THR A 36 15.67 -12.97 -16.66
CA THR A 36 16.67 -13.23 -15.64
C THR A 36 16.30 -12.55 -14.33
N GLN A 37 16.97 -12.95 -13.26
CA GLN A 37 16.80 -12.31 -11.96
C GLN A 37 17.18 -10.82 -11.99
N SER A 38 18.26 -10.46 -12.68
CA SER A 38 18.70 -9.08 -12.84
C SER A 38 17.67 -8.23 -13.59
N GLU A 39 17.07 -8.74 -14.66
CA GLU A 39 16.04 -8.01 -15.42
C GLU A 39 14.78 -7.76 -14.57
N ARG A 40 14.38 -8.73 -13.74
CA ARG A 40 13.27 -8.54 -12.78
C ARG A 40 13.57 -7.46 -11.74
N GLU A 41 14.80 -7.45 -11.22
CA GLU A 41 15.23 -6.45 -10.24
C GLU A 41 15.29 -5.04 -10.85
N GLU A 42 15.84 -4.90 -12.06
CA GLU A 42 15.87 -3.63 -12.79
C GLU A 42 14.48 -3.11 -13.12
N TRP A 43 13.58 -4.00 -13.59
CA TRP A 43 12.20 -3.65 -13.83
C TRP A 43 11.51 -3.17 -12.54
N THR A 44 11.72 -3.87 -11.41
CA THR A 44 11.11 -3.52 -10.12
C THR A 44 11.63 -2.18 -9.64
N LYS A 45 12.95 -1.95 -9.70
CA LYS A 45 13.58 -0.66 -9.36
C LYS A 45 13.03 0.48 -10.23
N GLY A 46 12.90 0.24 -11.54
CA GLY A 46 12.33 1.20 -12.47
C GLY A 46 10.88 1.55 -12.11
N LYS A 47 10.07 0.55 -11.76
CA LYS A 47 8.69 0.76 -11.32
C LYS A 47 8.57 1.48 -9.99
N THR A 48 9.45 1.19 -9.04
CA THR A 48 9.52 1.94 -7.78
C THR A 48 9.85 3.41 -8.03
N LYS A 49 10.83 3.70 -8.90
CA LYS A 49 11.17 5.08 -9.26
C LYS A 49 9.99 5.79 -9.93
N GLU A 50 9.33 5.13 -10.87
CA GLU A 50 8.12 5.65 -11.52
C GLU A 50 7.01 5.97 -10.52
N TYR A 51 6.80 5.10 -9.52
CA TYR A 51 5.82 5.32 -8.46
C TYR A 51 6.16 6.58 -7.64
N GLU A 52 7.41 6.72 -7.19
CA GLU A 52 7.80 7.85 -6.35
C GLU A 52 7.69 9.18 -7.10
N GLU A 53 8.08 9.21 -8.38
CA GLU A 53 7.96 10.41 -9.21
C GLU A 53 6.51 10.84 -9.45
N LYS A 54 5.60 9.88 -9.64
CA LYS A 54 4.20 10.17 -10.01
C LYS A 54 3.25 10.26 -8.81
N CYS A 55 3.34 9.32 -7.88
CA CYS A 55 2.37 9.13 -6.81
C CYS A 55 2.94 9.45 -5.42
N GLY A 56 4.27 9.48 -5.24
CA GLY A 56 4.92 9.63 -3.93
C GLY A 56 4.43 10.84 -3.13
N LYS A 57 4.42 12.03 -3.73
CA LYS A 57 3.94 13.26 -3.06
C LYS A 57 2.46 13.22 -2.68
N VAL A 58 1.62 12.62 -3.52
CA VAL A 58 0.17 12.51 -3.27
C VAL A 58 -0.07 11.49 -2.14
N TRP A 59 0.69 10.41 -2.14
CA TRP A 59 0.69 9.41 -1.10
C TRP A 59 1.11 9.99 0.25
N GLU A 60 2.19 10.75 0.33
CA GLU A 60 2.64 11.40 1.57
C GLU A 60 1.55 12.32 2.14
N ALA A 61 0.96 13.19 1.31
CA ALA A 61 -0.11 14.07 1.73
C ALA A 61 -1.34 13.28 2.26
N TYR A 62 -1.73 12.20 1.58
CA TYR A 62 -2.83 11.35 2.03
C TYR A 62 -2.48 10.61 3.34
N ARG A 63 -1.29 10.00 3.41
CA ARG A 63 -0.76 9.29 4.58
C ARG A 63 -0.76 10.19 5.80
N ASP A 64 -0.28 11.42 5.69
CA ASP A 64 -0.25 12.38 6.81
C ASP A 64 -1.66 12.73 7.29
N CYS A 65 -2.60 12.92 6.35
CA CYS A 65 -3.98 13.21 6.69
C CYS A 65 -4.65 12.05 7.45
N VAL A 66 -4.52 10.83 6.93
CA VAL A 66 -5.15 9.65 7.55
C VAL A 66 -4.46 9.26 8.85
N SER A 67 -3.13 9.42 8.95
CA SER A 67 -2.39 9.13 10.18
C SER A 67 -2.88 9.99 11.32
N LYS A 68 -3.10 11.29 11.10
CA LYS A 68 -3.72 12.20 12.09
C LYS A 68 -5.12 11.71 12.50
N ALA A 69 -5.95 11.34 11.53
CA ALA A 69 -7.30 10.84 11.81
C ALA A 69 -7.31 9.51 12.61
N VAL A 70 -6.29 8.67 12.42
CA VAL A 70 -6.08 7.44 13.20
C VAL A 70 -5.71 7.78 14.65
N LYS A 71 -4.80 8.75 14.86
CA LYS A 71 -4.45 9.24 16.21
C LYS A 71 -5.66 9.83 16.93
N ASP A 72 -6.40 10.71 16.24
CA ASP A 72 -7.58 11.39 16.78
C ASP A 72 -8.68 10.39 17.22
N LYS A 73 -8.69 9.18 16.65
CA LYS A 73 -9.62 8.10 16.98
C LYS A 73 -9.06 7.07 17.97
N GLY A 74 -7.82 7.23 18.44
CA GLY A 74 -7.19 6.31 19.39
C GLY A 74 -6.93 4.90 18.82
N LEU A 75 -6.79 4.77 17.50
CA LEU A 75 -6.61 3.47 16.83
C LEU A 75 -5.14 3.09 16.62
N GLU A 76 -4.20 3.97 16.97
CA GLU A 76 -2.76 3.76 16.72
C GLU A 76 -2.24 2.45 17.29
N GLN A 77 -2.43 2.20 18.59
CA GLN A 77 -1.91 1.01 19.26
C GLN A 77 -2.42 -0.29 18.61
N MET A 78 -3.73 -0.40 18.41
CA MET A 78 -4.34 -1.59 17.80
C MET A 78 -3.82 -1.83 16.37
N LEU A 79 -3.67 -0.76 15.59
CA LEU A 79 -3.14 -0.87 14.23
C LEU A 79 -1.66 -1.24 14.22
N ASP A 80 -0.87 -0.73 15.17
CA ASP A 80 0.56 -1.03 15.26
C ASP A 80 0.79 -2.49 15.72
N GLU A 81 -0.01 -2.99 16.67
CA GLU A 81 -0.03 -4.40 17.06
C GLU A 81 -0.35 -5.29 15.85
N ALA A 82 -1.47 -5.02 15.16
CA ALA A 82 -1.88 -5.80 13.99
C ALA A 82 -0.88 -5.72 12.81
N ARG A 83 -0.18 -4.60 12.64
CA ARG A 83 0.87 -4.45 11.62
C ARG A 83 2.15 -5.24 11.93
N GLY A 84 2.36 -5.59 13.20
CA GLY A 84 3.47 -6.44 13.63
C GLY A 84 3.24 -7.94 13.35
N GLU A 85 2.00 -8.34 13.11
CA GLU A 85 1.64 -9.73 12.80
C GLU A 85 2.06 -10.13 11.38
N ASN A 86 2.40 -11.40 11.16
CA ASN A 86 2.69 -11.96 9.84
C ASN A 86 1.72 -13.09 9.49
N PRO A 87 0.45 -12.76 9.22
CA PRO A 87 -0.63 -13.74 9.13
C PRO A 87 -0.51 -14.70 7.96
N LEU A 88 0.42 -14.51 7.01
CA LEU A 88 0.66 -15.45 5.91
C LEU A 88 1.75 -16.48 6.21
N VAL A 89 2.56 -16.23 7.24
CA VAL A 89 3.60 -17.16 7.73
C VAL A 89 3.12 -17.89 8.99
N ASP A 90 2.40 -17.18 9.86
CA ASP A 90 2.00 -17.68 11.18
C ASP A 90 0.69 -18.51 11.18
N VAL A 91 0.12 -18.79 9.98
CA VAL A 91 -1.11 -19.61 9.75
C VAL A 91 -1.03 -21.00 10.40
N GLY A 92 0.17 -21.49 10.72
CA GLY A 92 0.37 -22.78 11.39
C GLY A 92 0.00 -22.83 12.88
N SER A 93 -0.53 -21.75 13.48
CA SER A 93 -0.78 -21.69 14.94
C SER A 93 -2.23 -21.40 15.34
N VAL A 94 -3.14 -21.17 14.39
CA VAL A 94 -4.51 -20.74 14.68
C VAL A 94 -5.52 -21.60 13.92
N ASP A 95 -5.57 -22.91 14.22
CA ASP A 95 -6.73 -23.79 13.97
C ASP A 95 -6.50 -25.16 14.65
N GLU A 96 -6.40 -25.18 15.99
CA GLU A 96 -6.51 -26.43 16.79
C GLU A 96 -7.51 -26.29 17.95
N GLU A 97 -8.57 -25.48 17.81
CA GLU A 97 -9.66 -25.48 18.80
C GLU A 97 -11.04 -25.09 18.23
N ARG A 98 -11.48 -25.84 17.20
CA ARG A 98 -12.91 -25.93 16.86
C ARG A 98 -13.36 -27.38 16.68
#